data_AF-A0A2H0QAP4-F1
#
_entry.id   AF-A0A2H0QAP4-F1
#
_cell.length_a   1.000
_cell.length_b   1.000
_cell.length_c   1.000
_cell.angle_alpha   90.00
_cell.angle_beta   90.00
_cell.angle_gamma   90.00
#
_symmetry.space_group_name_H-M   'P 1'
#
loop_
_entity.id
_entity.type
_entity.pdbx_description
1 polymer ?
#
loop_
_entity_poly.entity_id
_entity_poly.type
_entity_poly.pdbx_seq_one_letter_code
_entity_poly.pdbx_strand_id
1 'polypeptide(L)'
;MVGLIQKHDIIDKTILQSFNFPTLELARELEPKLRLSYLTYEEGFCEIALKNRAKIVSPEYKRVNWETLKLCKKNSIQVIPFTVNEPKDWQRLFDLGITQIITDYPRKLVDYLARDAQLANP
;
A
#
# COMPACT_ATOMS: atom_id res chain seq x y z
N MET A 1 8.84 -19.21 -4.75
CA MET A 1 9.04 -17.78 -4.43
C MET A 1 9.54 -17.58 -3.01
N VAL A 2 8.77 -17.93 -1.96
CA VAL A 2 9.19 -17.75 -0.54
C VAL A 2 10.58 -18.32 -0.26
N GLY A 3 10.86 -19.55 -0.71
CA GLY A 3 12.19 -20.15 -0.53
C GLY A 3 13.35 -19.37 -1.17
N LEU A 4 13.13 -18.60 -2.24
CA LEU A 4 14.16 -17.72 -2.81
C LEU A 4 14.39 -16.48 -1.92
N ILE A 5 13.31 -15.91 -1.39
CA ILE A 5 13.38 -14.76 -0.46
C ILE A 5 14.17 -15.15 0.80
N GLN A 6 13.91 -16.35 1.34
CA GLN A 6 14.64 -16.91 2.48
C GLN A 6 16.10 -17.19 2.13
N LYS A 7 16.36 -17.85 0.99
CA LYS A 7 17.72 -18.17 0.53
C LYS A 7 18.61 -16.94 0.38
N HIS A 8 18.05 -15.81 -0.03
CA HIS A 8 18.79 -14.57 -0.25
C HIS A 8 18.78 -13.61 0.95
N ASP A 9 18.19 -14.00 2.09
CA ASP A 9 18.10 -13.19 3.31
C ASP A 9 17.52 -11.77 3.07
N ILE A 10 16.40 -11.74 2.33
CA ILE A 10 15.72 -10.49 1.96
C ILE A 10 14.27 -10.42 2.47
N ILE A 11 13.93 -11.20 3.50
CA ILE A 11 12.57 -11.21 4.10
C ILE A 11 12.16 -9.80 4.54
N ASP A 12 12.99 -9.11 5.33
CA ASP A 12 12.67 -7.78 5.85
C ASP A 12 12.56 -6.71 4.76
N LYS A 13 13.26 -6.92 3.64
CA LYS A 13 13.28 -6.02 2.47
C LYS A 13 12.14 -6.30 1.48
N THR A 14 11.33 -7.32 1.72
CA THR A 14 10.30 -7.76 0.76
C THR A 14 8.90 -7.52 1.31
N ILE A 15 8.04 -6.99 0.43
CA ILE A 15 6.57 -7.06 0.58
C ILE A 15 6.07 -7.93 -0.55
N LEU A 16 5.40 -9.03 -0.24
CA LEU A 16 4.67 -9.80 -1.24
C LEU A 16 3.24 -9.26 -1.36
N GLN A 17 2.80 -8.99 -2.59
CA GLN A 17 1.47 -8.47 -2.85
C GLN A 17 0.74 -9.31 -3.90
N SER A 18 -0.57 -9.44 -3.78
CA SER A 18 -1.40 -10.25 -4.70
C SER A 18 -2.88 -9.87 -4.63
N PHE A 19 -3.59 -10.01 -5.76
CA PHE A 19 -5.06 -10.02 -5.81
C PHE A 19 -5.65 -11.39 -5.40
N ASN A 20 -4.85 -12.46 -5.45
CA ASN A 20 -5.24 -13.79 -5.01
C ASN A 20 -4.89 -13.94 -3.52
N PHE A 21 -5.87 -13.72 -2.64
CA PHE A 21 -5.67 -13.78 -1.20
C PHE A 21 -5.25 -15.16 -0.69
N PRO A 22 -5.77 -16.30 -1.18
CA PRO A 22 -5.26 -17.62 -0.80
C PRO A 22 -3.75 -17.78 -0.99
N THR A 23 -3.16 -17.15 -2.02
CA THR A 23 -1.71 -17.17 -2.23
C THR A 23 -0.95 -16.45 -1.11
N LEU A 24 -1.49 -15.34 -0.60
CA LEU A 24 -0.91 -14.60 0.53
C LEU A 24 -1.03 -15.40 1.83
N GLU A 25 -2.15 -16.11 2.01
CA GLU A 25 -2.37 -16.99 3.15
C GLU A 25 -1.33 -18.12 3.19
N LEU A 26 -1.11 -18.81 2.07
CA LEU A 26 -0.06 -19.82 1.96
C LEU A 26 1.35 -19.22 2.20
N ALA A 27 1.62 -18.02 1.69
CA ALA A 27 2.89 -17.35 1.93
C ALA A 27 3.09 -17.01 3.42
N ARG A 28 2.04 -16.61 4.14
CA ARG A 28 2.05 -16.37 5.58
C ARG A 28 2.34 -17.63 6.39
N GLU A 29 1.78 -18.77 5.99
CA GLU A 29 2.03 -20.06 6.63
C GLU A 29 3.50 -20.49 6.46
N LEU A 30 4.06 -20.28 5.27
CA LEU A 30 5.44 -20.64 4.96
C LEU A 30 6.46 -19.69 5.61
N GLU A 31 6.14 -18.40 5.74
CA GLU A 31 7.01 -17.40 6.36
C GLU A 31 6.18 -16.30 7.07
N PRO A 32 5.90 -16.45 8.37
CA PRO A 32 5.09 -15.50 9.13
C PRO A 32 5.69 -14.09 9.24
N LYS A 33 6.99 -13.92 9.05
CA LYS A 33 7.65 -12.59 9.08
C LYS A 33 7.53 -11.83 7.76
N LEU A 34 7.20 -12.52 6.66
CA LEU A 34 7.08 -11.88 5.35
C LEU A 34 5.94 -10.87 5.38
N ARG A 35 6.23 -9.62 5.01
CA ARG A 35 5.20 -8.58 4.91
C ARG A 35 4.32 -8.85 3.69
N LEU A 36 3.01 -8.79 3.89
CA LEU A 36 2.02 -9.07 2.85
C LEU A 36 1.12 -7.85 2.60
N SER A 37 0.85 -7.53 1.32
CA SER A 37 -0.15 -6.54 0.91
C SER A 37 -1.26 -7.17 0.08
N TYR A 38 -2.51 -6.90 0.48
CA TYR A 38 -3.70 -7.42 -0.19
C TYR A 38 -4.17 -6.41 -1.24
N LEU A 39 -4.08 -6.77 -2.53
CA LEU A 39 -4.52 -5.93 -3.64
C LEU A 39 -6.02 -6.10 -3.88
N THR A 40 -6.76 -5.01 -4.06
CA THR A 40 -8.22 -5.09 -4.27
C THR A 40 -8.78 -3.88 -5.04
N TYR A 41 -9.89 -4.10 -5.74
CA TYR A 41 -10.70 -3.05 -6.37
C TYR A 41 -11.99 -2.74 -5.59
N GLU A 42 -12.20 -3.43 -4.46
CA GLU A 42 -13.42 -3.34 -3.67
C GLU A 42 -13.45 -2.06 -2.81
N GLU A 43 -14.66 -1.53 -2.59
CA GLU A 43 -14.85 -0.34 -1.73
C GLU A 43 -14.56 -0.64 -0.26
N GLY A 44 -14.96 -1.82 0.22
CA GLY A 44 -14.74 -2.29 1.59
C GLY A 44 -13.33 -2.85 1.84
N PHE A 45 -12.29 -2.19 1.31
CA PHE A 45 -10.92 -2.71 1.36
C PHE A 45 -10.38 -2.82 2.80
N CYS A 46 -10.82 -1.97 3.72
CA CYS A 46 -10.41 -2.05 5.13
C CYS A 46 -11.06 -3.27 5.83
N GLU A 47 -12.32 -3.56 5.55
CA GLU A 47 -13.03 -4.74 6.04
C GLU A 47 -12.40 -6.03 5.50
N ILE A 48 -12.05 -6.03 4.21
CA ILE A 48 -11.30 -7.12 3.59
C ILE A 48 -9.95 -7.31 4.30
N ALA A 49 -9.21 -6.24 4.55
CA ALA A 49 -7.93 -6.32 5.25
C ALA A 49 -8.10 -6.89 6.67
N LEU A 50 -9.12 -6.44 7.42
CA LEU A 50 -9.45 -6.94 8.75
C LEU A 50 -9.78 -8.44 8.74
N LYS A 51 -10.66 -8.87 7.83
CA LYS A 51 -11.07 -10.27 7.67
C LYS A 51 -9.87 -11.19 7.43
N ASN A 52 -8.87 -10.71 6.68
CA ASN A 52 -7.68 -11.49 6.35
C ASN A 52 -6.51 -11.29 7.34
N ARG A 53 -6.70 -10.48 8.40
CA ARG A 53 -5.64 -10.07 9.35
C ARG A 53 -4.45 -9.43 8.64
N ALA A 54 -4.71 -8.69 7.56
CA ALA A 54 -3.71 -8.00 6.78
C ALA A 54 -3.18 -6.79 7.55
N LYS A 55 -1.89 -6.50 7.39
CA LYS A 55 -1.26 -5.27 7.90
C LYS A 55 -1.13 -4.20 6.84
N ILE A 56 -1.16 -4.59 5.57
CA ILE A 56 -1.09 -3.70 4.41
C ILE A 56 -2.21 -4.08 3.44
N VAL A 57 -2.90 -3.07 2.92
CA VAL A 57 -3.88 -3.20 1.85
C VAL A 57 -3.57 -2.18 0.76
N SER A 58 -3.65 -2.62 -0.49
CA SER A 58 -3.40 -1.81 -1.67
C SER A 58 -4.68 -1.74 -2.49
N PRO A 59 -5.56 -0.73 -2.30
CA PRO A 59 -6.78 -0.56 -3.07
C PRO A 59 -6.56 0.25 -4.36
N GLU A 60 -7.54 0.25 -5.27
CA GLU A 60 -7.61 1.27 -6.32
C GLU A 60 -7.71 2.67 -5.69
N TYR A 61 -6.86 3.60 -6.12
CA TYR A 61 -6.72 4.92 -5.51
C TYR A 61 -8.01 5.75 -5.48
N LYS A 62 -8.93 5.53 -6.42
CA LYS A 62 -10.22 6.23 -6.50
C LYS A 62 -11.16 5.87 -5.35
N ARG A 63 -10.96 4.70 -4.73
CA ARG A 63 -11.76 4.23 -3.59
C ARG A 63 -11.30 4.83 -2.26
N VAL A 64 -10.13 5.47 -2.23
CA VAL A 64 -9.56 6.05 -1.01
C VAL A 64 -10.18 7.41 -0.73
N ASN A 65 -10.81 7.53 0.43
CA ASN A 65 -11.40 8.76 0.98
C ASN A 65 -11.33 8.75 2.52
N TRP A 66 -11.74 9.84 3.17
CA TRP A 66 -11.70 9.94 4.64
C TRP A 66 -12.49 8.86 5.37
N GLU A 67 -13.65 8.46 4.85
CA GLU A 67 -14.53 7.46 5.49
C GLU A 67 -13.88 6.08 5.49
N THR A 68 -13.38 5.65 4.33
CA THR A 68 -12.68 4.37 4.18
C THR A 68 -11.39 4.34 5.02
N LEU A 69 -10.61 5.43 5.04
CA LEU A 69 -9.37 5.48 5.81
C LEU A 69 -9.57 5.45 7.33
N LYS A 70 -10.71 5.95 7.84
CA LYS A 70 -10.99 5.96 9.29
C LYS A 70 -10.90 4.56 9.89
N LEU A 71 -11.47 3.57 9.22
CA LEU A 71 -11.44 2.18 9.69
C LEU A 71 -10.03 1.59 9.66
N CYS A 72 -9.31 1.76 8.54
CA CYS A 72 -7.94 1.29 8.43
C CYS A 72 -7.02 1.91 9.49
N LYS A 73 -7.10 3.23 9.69
CA LYS A 73 -6.30 3.96 10.68
C LYS A 73 -6.56 3.46 12.10
N LYS A 74 -7.84 3.29 12.48
CA LYS A 74 -8.22 2.76 13.80
C LYS A 74 -7.61 1.38 14.08
N ASN A 75 -7.41 0.57 13.05
CA ASN A 75 -6.91 -0.79 13.16
C ASN A 75 -5.43 -0.93 12.78
N SER A 76 -4.70 0.18 12.64
CA SER A 76 -3.28 0.19 12.25
C SER A 76 -3.01 -0.57 10.94
N ILE A 77 -3.93 -0.49 9.99
CA ILE A 77 -3.79 -1.06 8.65
C ILE A 77 -3.19 0.02 7.76
N GLN A 78 -2.05 -0.30 7.16
CA GLN A 78 -1.40 0.56 6.19
C GLN A 78 -2.11 0.48 4.84
N VAL A 79 -2.37 1.64 4.22
CA VAL A 79 -3.02 1.74 2.91
C VAL A 79 -2.01 2.23 1.88
N ILE A 80 -1.80 1.46 0.80
CA ILE A 80 -0.86 1.78 -0.29
C ILE A 80 -1.60 1.70 -1.64
N PRO A 81 -2.33 2.75 -2.04
CA PRO A 81 -3.18 2.69 -3.23
C PRO A 81 -2.38 2.58 -4.54
N PHE A 82 -2.99 1.92 -5.52
CA PHE A 82 -2.49 1.77 -6.89
C PHE A 82 -3.54 2.24 -7.93
N THR A 83 -3.19 2.53 -9.18
CA THR A 83 -1.91 3.05 -9.63
C THR A 83 -2.07 4.57 -9.80
N VAL A 84 -1.36 5.35 -8.99
CA VAL A 84 -1.57 6.80 -8.90
C VAL A 84 -0.56 7.51 -9.79
N ASN A 85 -1.03 8.10 -10.90
CA ASN A 85 -0.16 8.59 -11.95
C ASN A 85 -0.20 10.11 -12.17
N GLU A 86 -1.18 10.79 -11.59
CA GLU A 86 -1.43 12.21 -11.83
C GLU A 86 -1.11 13.07 -10.60
N PRO A 87 -0.49 14.25 -10.76
CA PRO A 87 -0.19 15.17 -9.66
C PRO A 87 -1.39 15.53 -8.78
N LYS A 88 -2.57 15.74 -9.38
CA LYS A 88 -3.81 16.03 -8.64
C LYS A 88 -4.19 14.90 -7.69
N ASP A 89 -3.94 13.65 -8.09
CA ASP A 89 -4.30 12.47 -7.31
C ASP A 89 -3.24 12.17 -6.26
N TRP A 90 -1.97 12.47 -6.53
CA TRP A 90 -0.92 12.49 -5.50
C TRP A 90 -1.28 13.46 -4.37
N GLN A 91 -1.55 14.72 -4.71
CA GLN A 91 -1.92 15.74 -3.72
C GLN A 91 -3.14 15.31 -2.91
N ARG A 92 -4.22 14.91 -3.59
CA ARG A 92 -5.45 14.46 -2.92
C ARG A 92 -5.18 13.34 -1.91
N LEU A 93 -4.36 12.35 -2.25
CA LEU A 93 -4.05 11.25 -1.34
C LEU A 93 -3.14 11.70 -0.19
N PHE A 94 -2.19 12.59 -0.42
CA PHE A 94 -1.33 13.16 0.62
C PHE A 94 -2.12 14.01 1.61
N ASP A 95 -3.10 14.79 1.13
CA ASP A 95 -4.03 15.56 1.98
C ASP A 95 -4.89 14.63 2.85
N LEU A 96 -5.18 13.42 2.38
CA LEU A 96 -5.85 12.36 3.14
C LEU A 96 -4.92 11.65 4.14
N GLY A 97 -3.63 11.98 4.16
CA GLY A 97 -2.61 11.39 5.04
C GLY A 97 -2.02 10.07 4.54
N ILE A 98 -2.20 9.72 3.25
CA ILE A 98 -1.49 8.60 2.64
C ILE A 98 -0.01 8.96 2.50
N THR A 99 0.89 8.04 2.86
CA THR A 99 2.35 8.26 2.80
C THR A 99 3.06 7.39 1.77
N GLN A 100 2.37 6.39 1.21
CA GLN A 100 2.92 5.44 0.25
C GLN A 100 1.90 5.17 -0.85
N ILE A 101 2.34 5.17 -2.10
CA ILE A 101 1.51 4.92 -3.28
C ILE A 101 2.27 4.04 -4.28
N ILE A 102 1.54 3.32 -5.12
CA ILE A 102 2.07 2.60 -6.28
C ILE A 102 1.83 3.47 -7.52
N THR A 103 2.87 3.72 -8.31
CA THR A 103 2.83 4.62 -9.48
C THR A 103 3.67 4.06 -10.63
N ASP A 104 3.24 4.33 -11.86
CA ASP A 104 4.04 4.05 -13.06
C ASP A 104 5.10 5.14 -13.31
N TYR A 105 4.98 6.28 -12.63
CA TYR A 105 5.84 7.45 -12.84
C TYR A 105 6.63 7.86 -11.59
N PRO A 106 7.48 6.98 -11.02
CA PRO A 106 8.20 7.27 -9.79
C PRO A 106 9.10 8.50 -9.91
N ARG A 107 9.74 8.72 -11.07
CA ARG A 107 10.57 9.91 -11.30
C ARG A 107 9.75 11.20 -11.25
N LYS A 108 8.58 11.23 -11.90
CA LYS A 108 7.70 12.41 -11.90
C LYS A 108 7.20 12.69 -10.48
N LEU A 109 6.89 11.65 -9.72
CA LEU A 109 6.47 11.80 -8.32
C LEU A 109 7.59 12.38 -7.45
N VAL A 110 8.83 11.89 -7.59
CA VAL A 110 9.99 12.43 -6.86
C VAL A 110 10.21 13.91 -7.20
N ASP A 111 10.17 14.27 -8.49
CA ASP A 111 10.32 15.66 -8.92
C ASP A 111 9.17 16.55 -8.39
N TYR A 112 7.94 16.02 -8.31
CA TYR A 112 6.79 16.70 -7.72
C TYR A 112 7.00 16.98 -6.23
N LEU A 113 7.39 15.97 -5.45
CA LEU A 113 7.62 16.08 -4.01
C LEU A 113 8.78 17.04 -3.67
N ALA A 114 9.83 17.06 -4.50
CA ALA A 114 10.96 17.98 -4.30
C ALA A 114 10.54 19.45 -4.49
N ARG A 115 9.63 19.75 -5.42
CA ARG A 115 9.10 21.11 -5.62
C ARG A 115 8.20 21.54 -4.46
N ASP A 116 7.34 20.65 -3.99
CA ASP A 116 6.44 20.93 -2.87
C ASP A 116 7.21 21.22 -1.58
N ALA A 117 8.26 20.43 -1.30
CA ALA A 117 9.13 20.66 -0.14
C ALA A 117 9.88 22.00 -0.19
N GLN A 118 10.23 22.50 -1.39
CA GLN A 118 10.84 23.83 -1.55
C GLN A 118 9.83 24.96 -1.30
N LEU A 119 8.56 24.78 -1.65
CA LEU A 119 7.50 25.76 -1.40
C LEU A 119 7.09 25.82 0.08
N ALA A 120 7.22 24.70 0.80
CA ALA A 120 6.88 24.62 2.23
C ALA A 120 7.96 25.21 3.17
N ASN A 121 9.15 25.55 2.67
CA ASN A 121 10.28 26.06 3.46
C ASN A 121 10.89 27.31 2.77
N PRO A 122 10.19 28.47 2.80
CA PRO A 122 10.67 29.72 2.20
C PRO A 122 11.87 30.35 2.95
#